data_AF-A0A507DXW0-F1
#
_entry.id   AF-A0A507DXW0-F1
#
_cell.length_a   1.000
_cell.length_b   1.000
_cell.length_c   1.000
_cell.angle_alpha   90.00
_cell.angle_beta   90.00
_cell.angle_gamma   90.00
#
_symmetry.space_group_name_H-M   'P 1'
#
loop_
_entity.id
_entity.type
_entity.pdbx_description
1 polymer ?
#
loop_
_entity_poly.entity_id
_entity_poly.type
_entity_poly.pdbx_seq_one_letter_code
_entity_poly.pdbx_strand_id
1 'polypeptide(L)'
;MHVVAFGLKMMAVEKTSVLALYRQLLRTASRLPNPERRLTVTNLISSSFRSAQHSPPSPNLPPLENSAEWHFALGQTQLDNLMIQVEHLERLQKEEQLIIPVDIYNVEKKHWGRWAERGSRWGDRKGKWKPRGKGA
;
A
#
# COMPACT_ATOMS: atom_id res chain seq x y z
N MET A 1 -13.34 -49.19 -28.32
CA MET A 1 -13.15 -48.99 -26.86
C MET A 1 -12.07 -47.93 -26.70
N HIS A 2 -12.47 -46.69 -26.41
CA HIS A 2 -11.57 -45.55 -26.38
C HIS A 2 -11.67 -44.86 -25.01
N VAL A 3 -10.49 -44.63 -24.43
CA VAL A 3 -10.15 -43.64 -23.40
C VAL A 3 -10.76 -43.83 -22.00
N VAL A 4 -10.01 -44.50 -21.12
CA VAL A 4 -9.85 -44.03 -19.74
C VAL A 4 -8.37 -44.18 -19.33
N ALA A 5 -7.50 -43.53 -20.09
CA ALA A 5 -6.17 -43.12 -19.60
C ALA A 5 -6.28 -41.68 -19.09
N PHE A 6 -7.32 -41.38 -18.30
CA PHE A 6 -7.47 -40.09 -17.64
C PHE A 6 -6.62 -40.10 -16.37
N GLY A 7 -5.36 -39.71 -16.54
CA GLY A 7 -4.74 -38.82 -15.57
C GLY A 7 -4.34 -39.41 -14.22
N LEU A 8 -3.67 -40.58 -14.21
CA LEU A 8 -2.75 -40.97 -13.12
C LEU A 8 -1.48 -40.07 -13.09
N LYS A 9 -1.66 -38.77 -13.31
CA LYS A 9 -0.63 -37.72 -13.31
C LYS A 9 -1.09 -36.49 -12.50
N MET A 10 -2.01 -36.70 -11.58
CA MET A 10 -2.48 -35.74 -10.57
C MET A 10 -2.14 -36.32 -9.18
N MET A 11 -0.87 -36.66 -8.99
CA MET A 11 -0.37 -37.16 -7.72
C MET A 11 0.75 -36.22 -7.28
N ALA A 12 0.57 -35.71 -6.08
CA ALA A 12 1.56 -35.04 -5.26
C ALA A 12 1.91 -33.63 -5.74
N VAL A 13 1.20 -32.64 -5.18
CA VAL A 13 1.89 -31.40 -4.81
C VAL A 13 3.15 -31.83 -4.04
N GLU A 14 4.31 -31.65 -4.66
CA GLU A 14 5.56 -32.08 -4.05
C GLU A 14 5.78 -31.30 -2.75
N LYS A 15 6.26 -31.98 -1.70
CA LYS A 15 6.57 -31.33 -0.41
C LYS A 15 7.50 -30.13 -0.59
N THR A 16 8.40 -30.20 -1.58
CA THR A 16 9.29 -29.12 -2.04
C THR A 16 8.50 -27.88 -2.47
N SER A 17 7.49 -28.05 -3.32
CA SER A 17 6.60 -26.98 -3.80
C SER A 17 5.81 -26.34 -2.67
N VAL A 18 5.27 -27.14 -1.74
CA VAL A 18 4.55 -26.65 -0.55
C VAL A 18 5.46 -25.78 0.33
N LEU A 19 6.68 -26.24 0.60
CA LEU A 19 7.66 -25.48 1.39
C LEU A 19 8.15 -24.23 0.67
N ALA A 20 8.27 -24.27 -0.66
CA ALA A 20 8.62 -23.11 -1.46
C ALA A 20 7.53 -22.03 -1.37
N LEU A 21 6.26 -22.41 -1.50
CA LEU A 21 5.11 -21.53 -1.34
C LEU A 21 5.06 -20.91 0.08
N TYR A 22 5.23 -21.73 1.12
CA TYR A 22 5.30 -21.24 2.49
C TYR A 22 6.40 -20.19 2.70
N ARG A 23 7.61 -20.45 2.18
CA ARG A 23 8.73 -19.50 2.25
C ARG A 23 8.44 -18.22 1.46
N GLN A 24 7.79 -18.31 0.31
CA GLN A 24 7.39 -17.14 -0.48
C GLN A 24 6.37 -16.28 0.24
N LEU A 25 5.35 -16.89 0.88
CA LEU A 25 4.38 -16.19 1.70
C LEU A 25 5.05 -15.43 2.86
N LEU A 26 5.98 -16.09 3.58
CA LEU A 26 6.73 -15.44 4.67
C LEU A 26 7.60 -14.28 4.17
N ARG A 27 8.32 -14.47 3.05
CA ARG A 27 9.12 -13.40 2.44
C ARG A 27 8.24 -12.23 2.02
N THR A 28 7.09 -12.49 1.43
CA THR A 28 6.17 -11.44 1.00
C THR A 28 5.57 -10.70 2.20
N ALA A 29 5.17 -11.43 3.25
CA ALA A 29 4.70 -10.82 4.50
C ALA A 29 5.77 -9.90 5.12
N SER A 30 7.05 -10.25 5.06
CA SER A 30 8.14 -9.43 5.59
C SER A 30 8.30 -8.06 4.90
N ARG A 31 7.78 -7.92 3.67
CA ARG A 31 7.78 -6.68 2.89
C ARG A 31 6.70 -5.69 3.29
N LEU A 32 5.71 -6.09 4.10
CA LEU A 32 4.68 -5.17 4.56
C LEU A 32 5.32 -4.02 5.36
N PRO A 33 4.93 -2.76 5.13
CA PRO A 33 5.57 -1.61 5.76
C PRO A 33 5.29 -1.51 7.26
N ASN A 34 4.12 -1.95 7.71
CA ASN A 34 3.71 -1.88 9.12
C ASN A 34 4.22 -3.11 9.91
N PRO A 35 5.00 -2.94 10.99
CA PRO A 35 5.58 -4.03 11.77
C PRO A 35 4.54 -4.91 12.49
N GLU A 36 3.45 -4.34 13.00
CA GLU A 36 2.39 -5.11 13.64
C GLU A 36 1.66 -5.97 12.62
N ARG A 37 1.36 -5.42 11.43
CA ARG A 37 0.76 -6.18 10.33
C ARG A 37 1.67 -7.32 9.87
N ARG A 38 2.99 -7.10 9.79
CA ARG A 38 3.97 -8.15 9.48
C ARG A 38 3.86 -9.33 10.44
N LEU A 39 3.84 -9.06 11.74
CA LEU A 39 3.77 -10.09 12.77
C LEU A 39 2.44 -10.86 12.68
N THR A 40 1.33 -10.15 12.57
CA THR A 40 -0.01 -10.76 12.43
C THR A 40 -0.09 -11.67 11.22
N VAL A 41 0.34 -11.20 10.05
CA VAL A 41 0.29 -11.99 8.80
C VAL A 41 1.25 -13.18 8.88
N THR A 42 2.45 -13.01 9.44
CA THR A 42 3.42 -14.10 9.62
C THR A 42 2.90 -15.20 10.54
N ASN A 43 2.24 -14.81 11.65
CA ASN A 43 1.62 -15.74 12.59
C ASN A 43 0.45 -16.48 11.95
N LEU A 44 -0.38 -15.78 11.17
CA LEU A 44 -1.48 -16.38 10.41
C LEU A 44 -0.97 -17.40 9.40
N ILE A 45 0.02 -17.06 8.58
CA ILE A 45 0.63 -17.98 7.60
C ILE A 45 1.16 -19.24 8.31
N SER A 46 1.84 -19.05 9.45
CA SER A 46 2.41 -20.17 10.21
C SER A 46 1.35 -21.04 10.88
N SER A 47 0.27 -20.45 11.41
CA SER A 47 -0.83 -21.21 12.01
C SER A 47 -1.61 -21.99 10.95
N SER A 48 -1.96 -21.36 9.82
CA SER A 48 -2.65 -21.99 8.71
C SER A 48 -1.85 -23.13 8.08
N PHE A 49 -0.53 -22.96 7.95
CA PHE A 49 0.34 -24.03 7.45
C PHE A 49 0.34 -25.25 8.39
N ARG A 50 0.47 -25.01 9.70
CA ARG A 50 0.43 -26.08 10.70
C ARG A 50 -0.95 -26.76 10.76
N SER A 51 -2.04 -26.00 10.68
CA SER A 51 -3.38 -26.57 10.71
C SER A 51 -3.69 -27.42 9.49
N ALA A 52 -3.21 -27.02 8.30
CA ALA A 52 -3.37 -27.80 7.08
C ALA A 52 -2.57 -29.12 7.11
N GLN A 53 -1.41 -29.14 7.78
CA GLN A 53 -0.59 -30.35 7.91
C GLN A 53 -1.26 -31.44 8.77
N HIS A 54 -2.07 -31.04 9.74
CA HIS A 54 -2.65 -31.94 10.75
C HIS A 54 -4.17 -32.06 10.68
N SER A 55 -4.83 -31.42 9.71
CA SER A 55 -6.28 -31.48 9.60
C SER A 55 -6.73 -32.86 9.13
N PRO A 56 -7.57 -33.56 9.91
CA PRO A 56 -8.27 -34.72 9.38
C PRO A 56 -9.23 -34.27 8.27
N PRO A 57 -9.50 -35.12 7.27
CA PRO A 57 -10.48 -34.80 6.23
C PRO A 57 -11.84 -34.53 6.88
N SER A 58 -12.42 -33.37 6.57
CA SER A 58 -13.70 -32.97 7.13
C SER A 58 -14.81 -33.77 6.45
N PRO A 59 -15.70 -34.45 7.21
CA PRO A 59 -16.81 -35.19 6.63
C PRO A 59 -17.85 -34.28 5.97
N ASN A 60 -17.84 -32.99 6.29
CA ASN A 60 -18.80 -32.00 5.79
C ASN A 60 -18.29 -31.24 4.55
N LEU A 61 -17.05 -31.44 4.14
CA LEU A 61 -16.46 -30.77 2.96
C LEU A 61 -16.43 -31.72 1.76
N PRO A 62 -16.63 -31.20 0.54
CA PRO A 62 -16.51 -32.01 -0.65
C PRO A 62 -15.08 -32.60 -0.76
N PRO A 63 -14.91 -33.79 -1.38
CA PRO A 63 -13.60 -34.46 -1.47
C PRO A 63 -12.50 -33.60 -2.08
N LEU A 64 -12.87 -32.69 -2.99
CA LEU A 64 -11.94 -31.73 -3.60
C LEU A 64 -11.34 -30.77 -2.57
N GLU A 65 -12.13 -30.26 -1.63
CA GLU A 65 -11.67 -29.30 -0.63
C GLU A 65 -10.81 -29.93 0.47
N ASN A 66 -10.94 -31.25 0.67
CA ASN A 66 -10.07 -32.03 1.52
C ASN A 66 -8.73 -32.39 0.85
N SER A 67 -8.53 -32.03 -0.43
CA SER A 67 -7.32 -32.38 -1.18
C SER A 67 -6.16 -31.43 -0.89
N ALA A 68 -4.95 -31.97 -0.87
CA ALA A 68 -3.73 -31.16 -0.75
C ALA A 68 -3.55 -30.20 -1.94
N GLU A 69 -4.05 -30.56 -3.12
CA GLU A 69 -4.04 -29.72 -4.32
C GLU A 69 -4.90 -28.47 -4.15
N TRP A 70 -6.10 -28.62 -3.56
CA TRP A 70 -6.96 -27.49 -3.25
C TRP A 70 -6.30 -26.52 -2.26
N HIS A 71 -5.73 -27.05 -1.16
CA HIS A 71 -5.03 -26.21 -0.20
C HIS A 71 -3.81 -25.51 -0.80
N PHE A 72 -3.09 -26.17 -1.71
CA PHE A 72 -1.98 -25.57 -2.42
C PHE A 72 -2.42 -24.44 -3.36
N ALA A 73 -3.48 -24.66 -4.15
CA ALA A 73 -4.07 -23.63 -5.02
C ALA A 73 -4.63 -22.43 -4.22
N LEU A 74 -5.25 -22.69 -3.08
CA LEU A 74 -5.69 -21.65 -2.16
C LEU A 74 -4.50 -20.83 -1.63
N GLY A 75 -3.41 -21.50 -1.26
CA GLY A 75 -2.18 -20.84 -0.81
C GLY A 75 -1.53 -19.98 -1.91
N GLN A 76 -1.58 -20.41 -3.17
CA GLN A 76 -1.12 -19.60 -4.31
C GLN A 76 -1.99 -18.34 -4.48
N THR A 77 -3.31 -18.50 -4.43
CA THR A 77 -4.25 -17.36 -4.46
C THR A 77 -3.97 -16.37 -3.32
N GLN A 78 -3.68 -16.87 -2.12
CA GLN A 78 -3.33 -16.03 -0.97
C GLN A 78 -2.00 -15.30 -1.17
N LEU A 79 -1.01 -15.94 -1.81
CA LEU A 79 0.25 -15.29 -2.16
C LEU A 79 0.03 -14.14 -3.14
N ASP A 80 -0.74 -14.35 -4.20
CA ASP A 80 -1.04 -13.33 -5.21
C ASP A 80 -1.74 -12.12 -4.56
N ASN A 81 -2.76 -12.38 -3.73
CA ASN A 81 -3.45 -11.33 -2.99
C ASN A 81 -2.50 -10.54 -2.08
N LEU A 82 -1.61 -11.22 -1.36
CA LEU A 82 -0.64 -10.58 -0.48
C LEU A 82 0.38 -9.75 -1.28
N MET A 83 0.83 -10.24 -2.44
CA MET A 83 1.73 -9.51 -3.33
C MET A 83 1.08 -8.22 -3.85
N ILE A 84 -0.18 -8.29 -4.29
CA ILE A 84 -0.95 -7.12 -4.72
C ILE A 84 -1.09 -6.10 -3.59
N GLN A 85 -1.38 -6.56 -2.37
CA GLN A 85 -1.49 -5.68 -1.20
C GLN A 85 -0.15 -5.01 -0.85
N VAL A 86 0.95 -5.76 -0.88
CA VAL A 86 2.29 -5.21 -0.64
C VAL A 86 2.62 -4.15 -1.69
N GLU A 87 2.40 -4.45 -2.97
CA GLU A 87 2.66 -3.50 -4.05
C GLU A 87 1.80 -2.24 -3.91
N HIS A 88 0.51 -2.39 -3.60
CA HIS A 88 -0.38 -1.26 -3.38
C HIS A 88 0.07 -0.38 -2.21
N LEU A 89 0.45 -0.98 -1.09
CA LEU A 89 0.96 -0.24 0.08
C LEU A 89 2.31 0.43 -0.21
N GLU A 90 3.21 -0.24 -0.93
CA GLU A 90 4.49 0.35 -1.37
C GLU A 90 4.27 1.54 -2.31
N ARG A 91 3.26 1.49 -3.20
CA ARG A 91 2.88 2.63 -4.05
C ARG A 91 2.31 3.78 -3.24
N LEU A 92 1.36 3.50 -2.34
CA LEU A 92 0.77 4.53 -1.46
C LEU A 92 1.84 5.21 -0.60
N GLN A 93 2.82 4.48 -0.08
CA GLN A 93 3.90 5.06 0.71
C GLN A 93 4.78 6.02 -0.11
N LYS A 94 4.96 5.77 -1.41
CA LYS A 94 5.67 6.69 -2.32
C LYS A 94 4.81 7.91 -2.67
N GLU A 95 3.50 7.73 -2.80
CA GLU A 95 2.55 8.79 -3.13
C GLU A 95 2.26 9.71 -1.93
N GLU A 96 2.19 9.19 -0.70
CA GLU A 96 2.12 10.03 0.52
C GLU A 96 3.41 10.83 0.74
N GLN A 97 4.57 10.29 0.36
CA GLN A 97 5.82 11.07 0.33
C GLN A 97 5.84 12.15 -0.76
N LEU A 98 4.96 12.05 -1.77
CA LEU A 98 4.73 13.07 -2.79
C LEU A 98 3.70 14.12 -2.36
N ILE A 99 3.23 14.12 -1.11
CA ILE A 99 2.77 15.34 -0.46
C ILE A 99 4.03 16.21 -0.27
N ILE A 100 4.44 16.84 -1.36
CA ILE A 100 5.23 18.06 -1.33
C ILE A 100 4.52 18.89 -0.26
N PRO A 101 5.20 19.33 0.82
CA PRO A 101 4.64 20.40 1.61
C PRO A 101 4.47 21.54 0.62
N VAL A 102 3.25 21.73 0.12
CA VAL A 102 2.85 23.00 -0.45
C VAL A 102 2.99 23.90 0.75
N ASP A 103 4.14 24.55 0.82
CA ASP A 103 4.46 25.51 1.84
C ASP A 103 3.56 26.72 1.51
N ILE A 104 2.27 26.59 1.84
CA ILE A 104 1.24 27.62 1.62
C ILE A 104 1.69 28.92 2.32
N TYR A 105 2.55 28.81 3.34
CA TYR A 105 3.14 29.93 4.07
C TYR A 105 4.37 30.57 3.41
N ASN A 106 4.98 29.98 2.37
CA ASN A 106 6.15 30.55 1.71
C ASN A 106 5.84 31.29 0.39
N VAL A 107 4.60 31.20 -0.11
CA VAL A 107 4.18 31.95 -1.31
C VAL A 107 3.92 33.43 -0.96
N GLU A 108 3.48 33.74 0.26
CA GLU A 108 3.15 35.12 0.63
C GLU A 108 4.38 36.02 0.77
N LYS A 109 5.55 35.54 1.21
CA LYS A 109 6.68 36.43 1.45
C LYS A 109 7.45 36.87 0.20
N LYS A 110 7.39 36.12 -0.91
CA LYS A 110 8.15 36.46 -2.13
C LYS A 110 7.38 37.34 -3.13
N HIS A 111 6.05 37.36 -3.09
CA HIS A 111 5.26 38.15 -4.05
C HIS A 111 5.00 39.59 -3.59
N TRP A 112 4.87 39.84 -2.27
CA TRP A 112 4.63 41.18 -1.74
C TRP A 112 5.91 42.05 -1.65
N GLY A 113 7.09 41.45 -1.52
CA GLY A 113 8.36 42.19 -1.47
C GLY A 113 8.68 43.01 -2.72
N ARG A 114 8.27 42.52 -3.92
CA ARG A 114 8.47 43.25 -5.19
C ARG A 114 7.40 44.31 -5.51
N TRP A 115 6.30 44.34 -4.77
CA TRP A 115 5.30 45.40 -4.86
C TRP A 115 5.63 46.56 -3.90
N ALA A 116 6.18 46.26 -2.72
CA ALA A 116 6.69 47.25 -1.78
C ALA A 116 7.87 48.07 -2.35
N GLU A 117 8.75 47.46 -3.15
CA GLU A 117 9.84 48.18 -3.84
C GLU A 117 9.38 48.99 -5.06
N ARG A 118 8.24 48.67 -5.68
CA ARG A 118 7.70 49.40 -6.84
C ARG A 118 6.68 50.48 -6.50
N GLY A 119 6.11 50.46 -5.29
CA GLY A 119 5.13 51.45 -4.82
C GLY A 119 5.71 52.81 -4.43
N SER A 120 7.03 52.93 -4.24
CA SER A 120 7.65 54.16 -3.70
C SER A 120 7.98 55.25 -4.73
N ARG A 121 7.47 55.16 -5.98
CA ARG A 121 7.80 56.15 -7.04
C ARG A 121 6.76 57.23 -7.32
N TRP A 122 5.67 57.30 -6.54
CA TRP A 122 4.59 58.29 -6.73
C TRP A 122 4.26 59.13 -5.47
N GLY A 123 5.13 59.14 -4.46
CA GLY A 123 4.86 59.80 -3.17
C GLY A 123 5.69 61.04 -2.83
N ASP A 124 6.64 61.47 -3.67
CA ASP A 124 7.54 62.59 -3.36
C ASP A 124 7.32 63.80 -4.30
N ARG A 125 6.19 64.50 -4.10
CA ARG A 125 6.10 65.93 -4.43
C ARG A 125 5.46 66.67 -3.27
N LYS A 126 6.32 67.26 -2.44
CA LYS A 126 5.99 68.36 -1.53
C LYS A 126 5.11 69.39 -2.24
N GLY A 127 3.88 69.55 -1.76
CA GLY A 127 2.98 70.64 -2.13
C GLY A 127 2.19 71.08 -0.90
N LYS A 128 2.71 72.10 -0.20
CA LYS A 128 2.04 72.77 0.92
C LYS A 128 0.61 73.15 0.53
N TRP A 129 -0.38 72.76 1.35
CA TRP A 129 -1.69 73.41 1.38
C TRP A 129 -2.01 73.83 2.81
N LYS A 130 -2.07 75.15 3.04
CA LYS A 130 -2.62 75.77 4.25
C LYS A 130 -4.11 76.01 4.02
N PRO A 131 -5.03 75.60 4.91
CA PRO A 131 -6.36 76.18 4.93
C PRO A 131 -6.31 77.56 5.61
N ARG A 132 -6.68 78.60 4.84
CA ARG A 132 -6.98 79.95 5.35
C ARG A 132 -8.34 79.89 6.05
N GLY A 133 -8.39 80.26 7.33
CA GLY A 133 -9.66 80.51 8.02
C GLY A 133 -10.24 81.88 7.66
N LYS A 134 -11.57 81.97 7.61
CA LYS A 134 -12.49 83.09 7.94
C LYS A 134 -13.89 82.43 8.05
N GLY A 135 -14.70 82.57 9.10
CA GLY A 135 -14.94 83.72 9.96
C GLY A 135 -16.15 84.50 9.43
N ALA A 136 -17.36 84.11 9.86
CA ALA A 136 -18.56 84.94 10.04
C ALA A 136 -19.57 84.12 10.85
#